data_AF-A0A941WYD5-F1
#
_entry.id   AF-A0A941WYD5-F1
#
_cell.length_a   1.000
_cell.length_b   1.000
_cell.length_c   1.000
_cell.angle_alpha   90.00
_cell.angle_beta   90.00
_cell.angle_gamma   90.00
#
_symmetry.space_group_name_H-M   'P 1'
#
loop_
_entity.id
_entity.type
_entity.pdbx_description
1 polymer ?
#
loop_
_entity_poly.entity_id
_entity_poly.type
_entity_poly.pdbx_seq_one_letter_code
_entity_poly.pdbx_strand_id
1 'polypeptide(L)'
;MSRQSDIWEYLQGERTGKRANRFEREMLSDPFLYEAVEGLTTVKADHEKIVQQLQKRMKKREGNKTVRLYRWVAAASLLLLAGLAVILMNRSALRQQEVVVAEMDKSEPIIRPDSLQLMAAQLDERGVTDTVTLPVRKIIGK
;
A
#
# COMPACT_ATOMS: atom_id res chain seq x y z
N MET A 1 9.88 -26.48 39.29
CA MET A 1 8.58 -27.15 39.05
C MET A 1 7.54 -26.06 38.86
N SER A 2 6.62 -26.19 37.90
CA SER A 2 5.61 -25.16 37.65
C SER A 2 4.42 -25.38 38.59
N ARG A 3 3.86 -24.32 39.19
CA ARG A 3 2.69 -24.44 40.08
C ARG A 3 1.50 -25.18 39.44
N GLN A 4 1.37 -25.05 38.12
CA GLN A 4 0.33 -25.74 37.35
C GLN A 4 0.45 -27.26 37.42
N SER A 5 1.67 -27.82 37.39
CA SER A 5 1.84 -29.28 37.47
C SER A 5 1.49 -29.83 38.85
N ASP A 6 1.75 -29.08 39.93
CA ASP A 6 1.46 -29.55 41.29
C ASP A 6 -0.07 -29.67 41.54
N ILE A 7 -0.87 -28.75 40.98
CA ILE A 7 -2.34 -28.80 41.05
C ILE A 7 -2.89 -30.01 40.29
N TRP A 8 -2.46 -30.22 39.03
CA TRP A 8 -2.93 -31.35 38.22
C TRP A 8 -2.52 -32.70 38.82
N GLU A 9 -1.30 -32.80 39.32
CA GLU A 9 -0.78 -34.01 39.96
C GLU A 9 -1.54 -34.33 41.26
N TYR A 10 -1.93 -33.31 42.03
CA TYR A 10 -2.78 -33.48 43.22
C TYR A 10 -4.19 -33.96 42.85
N LEU A 11 -4.80 -33.37 41.82
CA LEU A 11 -6.16 -33.71 41.37
C LEU A 11 -6.28 -35.11 40.76
N GLN A 12 -5.23 -35.59 40.11
CA GLN A 12 -5.18 -36.93 39.52
C GLN A 12 -4.97 -38.03 40.58
N GLY A 13 -4.74 -37.67 41.85
CA GLY A 13 -4.51 -38.61 42.94
C GLY A 13 -3.17 -39.34 42.87
N GLU A 14 -2.25 -38.86 42.02
CA GLU A 14 -1.01 -39.59 41.70
C GLU A 14 0.06 -39.54 42.80
N ARG A 15 -0.15 -38.76 43.87
CA ARG A 15 0.85 -38.67 44.97
C ARG A 15 0.24 -38.62 46.36
N THR A 16 0.49 -39.69 47.11
CA THR A 16 0.43 -39.72 48.57
C THR A 16 1.81 -39.36 49.16
N GLY A 17 1.86 -38.63 50.29
CA GLY A 17 3.10 -38.37 51.04
C GLY A 17 3.54 -36.89 51.13
N LYS A 18 4.85 -36.65 51.33
CA LYS A 18 5.40 -35.32 51.69
C LYS A 18 5.09 -34.20 50.69
N ARG A 19 4.88 -34.53 49.40
CA ARG A 19 4.55 -33.54 48.36
C ARG A 19 3.11 -33.04 48.51
N ALA A 20 2.14 -33.96 48.63
CA ALA A 20 0.75 -33.62 48.88
C ALA A 20 0.59 -32.83 50.18
N ASN A 21 1.23 -33.26 51.27
CA ASN A 21 1.15 -32.53 52.55
C ASN A 21 1.71 -31.09 52.45
N ARG A 22 2.83 -30.88 51.74
CA ARG A 22 3.33 -29.51 51.51
C ARG A 22 2.34 -28.66 50.72
N PHE A 23 1.73 -29.23 49.68
CA PHE A 23 0.74 -28.54 48.86
C PHE A 23 -0.55 -28.26 49.66
N GLU A 24 -0.99 -29.19 50.51
CA GLU A 24 -2.10 -28.98 51.46
C GLU A 24 -1.80 -27.85 52.43
N ARG A 25 -0.58 -27.76 52.97
CA ARG A 25 -0.18 -26.63 53.81
C ARG A 25 -0.19 -25.30 53.04
N GLU A 26 0.20 -25.32 51.78
CA GLU A 26 0.17 -24.13 50.91
C GLU A 26 -1.27 -23.70 50.62
N MET A 27 -2.17 -24.64 50.32
CA MET A 27 -3.62 -24.39 50.18
C MET A 27 -4.23 -23.83 51.47
N LEU A 28 -3.85 -24.36 52.64
CA LEU A 28 -4.34 -23.82 53.92
C LEU A 28 -3.84 -22.40 54.20
N SER A 29 -2.68 -22.03 53.66
CA SER A 29 -2.11 -20.68 53.82
C SER A 29 -2.65 -19.66 52.82
N ASP A 30 -3.21 -20.13 51.70
CA ASP A 30 -3.71 -19.29 50.62
C ASP A 30 -5.20 -19.60 50.34
N PRO A 31 -6.12 -18.76 50.88
CA PRO A 31 -7.56 -18.94 50.70
C PRO A 31 -7.97 -18.99 49.22
N PHE A 32 -7.29 -18.22 48.35
CA PHE A 32 -7.61 -18.20 46.92
C PHE A 32 -7.19 -19.50 46.25
N LEU A 33 -6.01 -20.03 46.58
CA LEU A 33 -5.54 -21.30 46.03
C LEU A 33 -6.48 -22.45 46.42
N TYR A 34 -6.91 -22.48 47.69
CA TYR A 34 -7.86 -23.47 48.17
C TYR A 34 -9.17 -23.43 47.38
N GLU A 35 -9.81 -22.26 47.29
CA GLU A 35 -11.07 -22.07 46.57
C GLU A 35 -10.91 -22.39 45.07
N ALA A 36 -9.77 -22.05 44.46
CA ALA A 36 -9.49 -22.37 43.06
C ALA A 36 -9.36 -23.88 42.81
N VAL A 37 -8.72 -24.62 43.72
CA VAL A 37 -8.59 -26.08 43.64
C VAL A 37 -9.94 -26.76 43.89
N GLU A 38 -10.71 -26.30 44.88
CA GLU A 38 -12.06 -26.81 45.17
C GLU A 38 -13.06 -26.52 44.04
N GLY A 39 -13.04 -25.31 43.48
CA GLY A 39 -13.84 -24.96 42.32
C GLY A 39 -13.50 -25.81 41.09
N LEU A 40 -12.22 -26.18 40.94
CA LEU A 40 -11.75 -27.06 39.87
C LEU A 40 -12.17 -28.54 40.07
N THR A 41 -12.35 -29.02 41.30
CA THR A 41 -12.87 -30.38 41.57
C THR A 41 -14.38 -30.50 41.47
N THR A 42 -15.11 -29.39 41.66
CA THR A 42 -16.58 -29.37 41.74
C THR A 42 -17.26 -29.85 40.46
N VAL A 43 -16.64 -29.67 39.29
CA VAL A 43 -17.21 -30.07 38.01
C VAL A 43 -16.48 -31.29 37.45
N LYS A 44 -17.16 -32.40 37.17
CA LYS A 44 -16.60 -33.54 36.41
C LYS A 44 -16.48 -33.22 34.90
N ALA A 45 -15.89 -32.09 34.56
CA ALA A 45 -15.60 -31.73 33.18
C ALA A 45 -14.13 -32.01 32.85
N ASP A 46 -13.85 -32.27 31.58
CA ASP A 46 -12.49 -32.37 31.05
C ASP A 46 -11.89 -30.95 30.95
N HIS A 47 -11.49 -30.42 32.11
CA HIS A 47 -11.02 -29.05 32.28
C HIS A 47 -9.80 -28.74 31.40
N GLU A 48 -8.95 -29.74 31.16
CA GLU A 48 -7.79 -29.60 30.29
C GLU A 48 -8.22 -29.25 28.85
N LYS A 49 -9.21 -29.98 28.31
CA LYS A 49 -9.75 -29.70 26.97
C LYS A 49 -10.36 -28.30 26.88
N ILE A 50 -11.08 -27.86 27.92
CA ILE A 50 -11.71 -26.52 27.93
C ILE A 50 -10.64 -25.43 27.92
N VAL A 51 -9.62 -25.55 28.77
CA VAL A 51 -8.51 -24.59 28.84
C VAL A 51 -7.74 -24.57 27.51
N GLN A 52 -7.43 -25.73 26.94
CA GLN A 52 -6.76 -25.82 25.65
C GLN A 52 -7.59 -25.19 24.52
N GLN A 53 -8.91 -25.43 24.49
CA GLN A 53 -9.81 -24.79 23.53
C GLN A 53 -9.85 -23.28 23.70
N LEU A 54 -9.86 -22.79 24.94
CA LEU A 54 -9.86 -21.36 25.24
C LEU A 54 -8.54 -20.70 24.78
N GLN A 55 -7.40 -21.32 25.09
CA GLN A 55 -6.09 -20.88 24.62
C GLN A 55 -6.01 -20.86 23.10
N LYS A 56 -6.56 -21.88 22.42
CA LYS A 56 -6.63 -21.93 20.95
C LYS A 56 -7.48 -20.78 20.40
N ARG A 57 -8.62 -20.47 21.03
CA ARG A 57 -9.47 -19.32 20.66
C ARG A 57 -8.76 -17.98 20.88
N MET A 58 -8.01 -17.83 21.97
CA MET A 58 -7.23 -16.62 22.25
C MET A 58 -6.13 -16.42 21.21
N LYS A 59 -5.32 -17.46 20.93
CA LYS A 59 -4.28 -17.43 19.90
C LYS A 59 -4.84 -17.14 18.51
N LYS A 60 -6.01 -17.71 18.17
CA LYS A 60 -6.70 -17.43 16.90
C LYS A 60 -7.14 -15.97 16.77
N ARG A 61 -7.47 -15.29 17.87
CA ARG A 61 -7.79 -13.84 17.83
C ARG A 61 -6.55 -12.99 17.57
N GLU A 62 -5.38 -13.39 18.04
CA GLU A 62 -4.13 -12.66 17.79
C GLU A 62 -3.53 -12.91 16.40
N GLY A 63 -3.64 -14.12 15.85
CA GLY A 63 -2.98 -14.56 14.62
C GLY A 63 -3.40 -13.87 13.31
N ASN A 64 -4.35 -12.95 13.34
CA ASN A 64 -4.92 -12.36 12.11
C ASN A 64 -4.25 -11.04 11.72
N LYS A 65 -3.45 -10.45 12.62
CA LYS A 65 -2.78 -9.16 12.38
C LYS A 65 -1.70 -9.28 11.30
N THR A 66 -0.95 -10.36 11.29
CA THR A 66 0.12 -10.64 10.33
C THR A 66 -0.42 -10.90 8.93
N VAL A 67 -1.51 -11.65 8.79
CA VAL A 67 -2.16 -11.90 7.49
C VAL A 67 -2.74 -10.61 6.90
N ARG A 68 -3.38 -9.78 7.73
CA ARG A 68 -3.88 -8.47 7.29
C ARG A 68 -2.71 -7.58 6.85
N LEU A 69 -1.62 -7.52 7.62
CA LEU A 69 -0.43 -6.75 7.27
C LEU A 69 0.17 -7.21 5.94
N TYR A 70 0.33 -8.52 5.73
CA TYR A 70 0.85 -9.08 4.49
C TYR A 70 0.01 -8.68 3.27
N ARG A 71 -1.32 -8.65 3.39
CA ARG A 71 -2.22 -8.19 2.32
C ARG A 71 -1.99 -6.73 1.96
N TRP A 72 -1.81 -5.86 2.96
CA TRP A 72 -1.53 -4.43 2.73
C TRP A 72 -0.16 -4.21 2.11
N VAL A 73 0.86 -4.94 2.58
CA VAL A 73 2.22 -4.89 2.01
C VAL A 73 2.22 -5.35 0.55
N ALA A 74 1.53 -6.44 0.23
CA ALA A 74 1.41 -6.92 -1.15
C ALA A 74 0.71 -5.90 -2.05
N ALA A 75 -0.39 -5.28 -1.58
CA ALA A 75 -1.09 -4.24 -2.33
C ALA A 75 -0.23 -2.99 -2.55
N ALA A 76 0.48 -2.52 -1.52
CA ALA A 76 1.38 -1.37 -1.63
C ALA A 76 2.54 -1.64 -2.60
N SER A 77 3.12 -2.83 -2.57
CA SER A 77 4.18 -3.24 -3.50
C SER A 77 3.70 -3.18 -4.96
N LEU A 78 2.49 -3.67 -5.25
CA LEU A 78 1.92 -3.62 -6.60
C LEU A 78 1.71 -2.17 -7.08
N LEU A 79 1.22 -1.29 -6.21
CA LEU A 79 1.06 0.13 -6.53
C LEU A 79 2.39 0.84 -6.80
N LEU A 80 3.45 0.51 -6.05
CA LEU A 80 4.78 1.06 -6.28
C LEU A 80 5.35 0.61 -7.62
N LEU A 81 5.21 -0.68 -7.97
CA LEU A 81 5.65 -1.21 -9.26
C LEU A 81 4.89 -0.58 -10.44
N ALA A 82 3.56 -0.48 -10.34
CA ALA A 82 2.73 0.14 -11.37
C ALA A 82 3.04 1.64 -11.51
N GLY A 83 3.18 2.36 -10.38
CA GLY A 83 3.54 3.78 -10.37
C GLY A 83 4.90 4.03 -11.01
N LEU A 84 5.91 3.21 -10.70
CA LEU A 84 7.23 3.31 -11.31
C LEU A 84 7.17 3.05 -12.82
N ALA A 85 6.41 2.04 -13.26
CA ALA A 85 6.21 1.75 -14.67
C ALA A 85 5.58 2.93 -15.42
N VAL A 86 4.57 3.59 -14.84
CA VAL A 86 3.93 4.78 -15.43
C VAL A 86 4.90 5.96 -15.50
N ILE A 87 5.69 6.21 -14.45
CA ILE A 87 6.67 7.30 -14.44
C ILE A 87 7.73 7.08 -15.54
N LEU A 88 8.25 5.86 -15.68
CA LEU A 88 9.22 5.51 -16.71
C LEU A 88 8.62 5.65 -18.11
N MET A 89 7.39 5.16 -18.33
CA MET A 89 6.70 5.27 -19.62
C MET A 89 6.44 6.74 -20.00
N ASN A 90 6.06 7.57 -19.03
CA ASN A 90 5.86 9.01 -19.26
C ASN A 90 7.19 9.69 -19.61
N ARG A 91 8.29 9.35 -18.93
CA ARG A 91 9.62 9.87 -19.25
C ARG A 91 10.09 9.42 -20.64
N SER A 92 9.85 8.17 -21.04
CA SER A 92 10.18 7.71 -22.39
C SER A 92 9.32 8.37 -23.46
N ALA A 93 8.05 8.65 -23.18
CA ALA A 93 7.18 9.39 -24.10
C ALA A 93 7.64 10.84 -24.30
N LEU A 94 8.05 11.55 -23.24
CA LEU A 94 8.67 12.88 -23.36
C LEU A 94 10.00 12.84 -24.12
N ARG A 95 10.84 11.82 -23.89
CA ARG A 95 12.11 11.66 -24.62
C ARG A 95 11.91 11.32 -26.10
N GLN A 96 10.89 10.55 -26.45
CA GLN A 96 10.52 10.32 -27.84
C GLN A 96 9.99 11.59 -28.51
N GLN A 97 9.22 12.42 -27.79
CA GLN A 97 8.78 13.72 -28.31
C GLN A 97 9.96 14.66 -28.55
N GLU A 98 10.94 14.72 -27.65
CA GLU A 98 12.15 15.54 -27.79
C GLU A 98 13.03 15.06 -28.97
N VAL A 99 13.21 13.75 -29.13
CA VAL A 99 13.99 13.16 -30.24
C VAL A 99 13.27 13.31 -31.59
N VAL A 100 11.94 13.15 -31.64
CA VAL A 100 11.15 13.36 -32.87
C VAL A 100 11.07 14.84 -33.25
N VAL A 101 10.99 15.75 -32.28
CA VAL A 101 11.05 17.21 -32.54
C VAL A 101 12.45 17.64 -32.98
N ALA A 102 13.52 17.05 -32.43
CA ALA A 102 14.89 17.28 -32.89
C ALA A 102 15.15 16.71 -34.30
N GLU A 103 14.48 15.62 -34.69
CA GLU A 103 14.50 15.09 -36.06
C GLU A 103 13.71 15.99 -37.03
N MET A 104 12.58 16.56 -36.59
CA MET A 104 11.78 17.52 -37.37
C MET A 104 12.49 18.87 -37.58
N ASP A 105 13.35 19.31 -36.66
CA ASP A 105 14.13 20.55 -36.78
C ASP A 105 15.32 20.42 -37.76
N LYS A 106 15.71 19.18 -38.12
CA LYS A 106 16.80 18.92 -39.08
C LYS A 106 16.34 18.85 -40.54
N SER A 107 15.04 18.96 -40.79
CA SER A 107 14.47 19.03 -42.13
C SER A 107 14.39 20.49 -42.57
N GLU A 108 15.48 21.03 -43.11
CA GLU A 108 15.51 22.38 -43.69
C GLU A 108 14.33 22.58 -44.68
N PRO A 109 13.70 23.77 -44.70
CA PRO A 109 12.61 24.06 -45.61
C PRO A 109 13.13 24.07 -47.05
N ILE A 110 12.59 23.19 -47.88
CA ILE A 110 12.75 23.19 -49.33
C ILE A 110 12.04 24.44 -49.89
N ILE A 111 12.65 25.61 -49.77
CA ILE A 111 12.28 26.80 -50.55
C ILE A 111 13.33 26.92 -51.64
N ARG A 112 12.99 26.40 -52.82
CA ARG A 112 13.78 26.59 -54.04
C ARG A 112 13.84 28.10 -54.33
N PRO A 113 15.03 28.71 -54.51
CA PRO A 113 15.16 30.15 -54.76
C PRO A 113 14.60 30.60 -56.12
N ASP A 114 14.20 29.67 -56.99
CA ASP A 114 13.64 29.97 -58.32
C ASP A 114 12.21 30.51 -58.29
N SER A 115 11.39 30.16 -57.29
CA SER A 115 9.99 30.59 -57.25
C SER A 115 9.85 32.09 -56.96
N LEU A 116 10.77 32.66 -56.19
CA LEU A 116 10.79 34.09 -55.90
C LEU A 116 11.25 34.93 -57.10
N GLN A 117 12.13 34.38 -57.94
CA GLN A 117 12.58 35.07 -59.16
C GLN A 117 11.49 35.08 -60.23
N LEU A 118 10.69 34.00 -60.34
CA LEU A 118 9.53 33.98 -61.24
C LEU A 118 8.42 34.95 -60.81
N MET A 119 8.22 35.15 -59.50
CA MET A 119 7.24 36.12 -59.01
C MET A 119 7.74 37.57 -59.14
N ALA A 120 9.04 37.82 -58.91
CA ALA A 120 9.62 39.15 -59.11
C ALA A 120 9.60 39.59 -60.58
N ALA A 121 9.87 38.67 -61.52
CA ALA A 121 9.79 38.94 -62.96
C ALA A 121 8.36 39.22 -63.45
N GLN A 122 7.32 38.73 -62.76
CA GLN A 122 5.92 39.05 -63.09
C GLN A 122 5.41 40.37 -62.51
N LEU A 123 6.04 40.90 -61.47
CA LEU A 123 5.60 42.14 -60.81
C LEU A 123 6.17 43.41 -61.47
N ASP A 124 7.25 43.29 -62.25
CA ASP A 124 7.84 44.42 -62.99
C ASP A 124 7.00 44.84 -64.20
N GLU A 125 6.29 43.90 -64.86
CA GLU A 125 5.51 44.22 -66.07
C GLU A 125 4.09 44.78 -65.81
N ARG A 126 3.60 44.80 -64.58
CA ARG A 126 2.21 45.21 -64.27
C ARG A 126 2.06 46.49 -63.45
N GLY A 127 3.14 47.24 -63.25
CA GLY A 127 3.15 48.48 -62.49
C GLY A 127 2.84 49.74 -63.30
N VAL A 128 1.62 49.91 -63.82
CA VAL A 128 1.10 51.25 -64.19
C VAL A 128 -0.38 51.36 -63.78
N THR A 129 -0.59 52.11 -62.69
CA THR A 129 -1.80 52.87 -62.26
C THR A 129 -3.11 52.08 -62.11
N ASP A 130 -3.77 52.03 -60.95
CA ASP A 130 -4.43 53.18 -60.35
C ASP A 130 -4.78 53.01 -58.86
N THR A 131 -4.77 54.16 -58.21
CA THR A 131 -5.19 54.49 -56.85
C THR A 131 -6.64 54.12 -56.53
N VAL A 132 -6.88 53.40 -55.42
CA VAL A 132 -8.16 53.50 -54.68
C VAL A 132 -7.92 53.54 -53.17
N THR A 133 -8.31 54.67 -52.62
CA THR A 133 -8.37 55.12 -51.23
C THR A 133 -9.33 54.27 -50.37
N LEU A 134 -8.93 53.91 -49.15
CA LEU A 134 -9.85 53.44 -48.09
C LEU A 134 -9.83 54.43 -46.91
N PRO A 135 -10.99 54.93 -46.43
CA PRO A 135 -11.03 55.88 -45.32
C PRO A 135 -10.84 55.21 -43.95
N VAL A 136 -9.97 55.81 -43.13
CA VAL A 136 -9.70 55.44 -41.73
C VAL A 136 -10.87 55.87 -40.83
N ARG A 137 -11.52 54.91 -40.15
CA ARG A 137 -12.52 55.18 -39.12
C ARG A 137 -11.84 55.33 -37.75
N LYS A 138 -11.76 56.57 -37.28
CA LYS A 138 -11.21 56.98 -35.97
C LYS A 138 -12.17 56.60 -34.84
N ILE A 139 -11.67 55.91 -33.82
CA ILE A 139 -12.39 55.60 -32.57
C ILE A 139 -11.95 56.63 -31.53
N ILE A 140 -12.85 57.49 -31.04
CA ILE A 140 -12.63 58.39 -29.90
C ILE A 140 -13.63 57.98 -28.82
N GLY A 141 -13.13 57.76 -27.61
CA GLY A 141 -13.91 57.35 -26.44
C GLY A 141 -14.59 58.50 -25.70
N LYS A 142 -15.73 58.18 -25.10
CA LYS A 142 -16.06 58.28 -23.68
C LYS A 142 -17.42 57.63 -23.45
#